data_AF-A0A068RHX8-F1
#
_entry.id   AF-A0A068RHX8-F1
#
_cell.length_a   1.000
_cell.length_b   1.000
_cell.length_c   1.000
_cell.angle_alpha   90.00
_cell.angle_beta   90.00
_cell.angle_gamma   90.00
#
_symmetry.space_group_name_H-M   'P 1'
#
loop_
_entity.id
_entity.type
_entity.pdbx_description
1 polymer ?
#
loop_
_entity_poly.entity_id
_entity_poly.type
_entity_poly.pdbx_seq_one_letter_code
_entity_poly.pdbx_strand_id
1 'polypeptide(L)'
;MGDIYACCYLCYAMVDCKSELISRIKSMARGMLRGSLDTRLSRWTKYFYKEAHQAIVNTFLQCSWWKRVWTWQEAVLPLEVLSIAETLTELSDSDLLSINDLHELIFEGMFAELAIYDTLSDEDGRLFKVTVRKLFQTPISTTPIDGIKQMTFTGSISQEISWSRDHCHSHYNAFSTTLFSFKMLLMSFAQSPRQCMDPVDYVYGVLRIFQIDISRKTDPNEVWQLFVTELLKLLSDTERVKIKDDHDRKVVSMYNSDRRSIRQCYPLTVKNMGEVYSCFDIHVLDDVFCKLRNLS
;
A
#
# COMPACT_ATOMS: atom_id res chain seq x y z
N MET A 1 -10.46 6.02 17.94
CA MET A 1 -10.93 6.78 16.75
C MET A 1 -11.17 5.87 15.55
N GLY A 2 -10.38 4.82 15.32
CA GLY A 2 -10.61 3.87 14.22
C GLY A 2 -12.05 3.35 14.09
N ASP A 3 -12.77 3.11 15.19
CA ASP A 3 -14.17 2.65 15.19
C ASP A 3 -15.12 3.63 14.49
N ILE A 4 -14.86 4.93 14.68
CA ILE A 4 -15.66 6.00 14.08
C ILE A 4 -15.46 5.97 12.56
N TYR A 5 -14.22 5.86 12.10
CA TYR A 5 -13.91 5.85 10.68
C TYR A 5 -14.31 4.55 9.99
N ALA A 6 -14.23 3.40 10.67
CA ALA A 6 -14.68 2.12 10.14
C ALA A 6 -16.21 2.07 9.90
N CYS A 7 -16.98 2.86 10.64
CA CYS A 7 -18.43 2.99 10.45
C CYS A 7 -18.81 4.17 9.53
N CYS A 8 -17.83 4.89 8.99
CA CYS A 8 -18.04 6.07 8.19
C CYS A 8 -18.27 5.71 6.71
N TYR A 9 -19.43 6.06 6.19
CA TYR A 9 -19.72 5.89 4.75
C TYR A 9 -18.95 6.90 3.90
N LEU A 10 -18.94 8.17 4.31
CA LEU A 10 -18.35 9.28 3.56
C LEU A 10 -17.60 10.21 4.51
N CYS A 11 -16.32 10.41 4.24
CA CYS A 11 -15.47 11.37 4.93
C CYS A 11 -15.06 12.51 3.99
N TYR A 12 -14.98 13.73 4.50
CA TYR A 12 -14.39 14.85 3.80
C TYR A 12 -13.04 15.16 4.43
N ALA A 13 -11.98 15.11 3.63
CA ALA A 13 -10.62 15.40 4.06
C ALA A 13 -10.19 16.75 3.49
N MET A 14 -9.93 17.72 4.35
CA MET A 14 -9.27 18.95 3.94
C MET A 14 -7.76 18.69 3.91
N VAL A 15 -7.16 18.81 2.72
CA VAL A 15 -5.76 18.51 2.46
C VAL A 15 -5.00 19.81 2.20
N ASP A 16 -3.82 19.94 2.80
CA ASP A 16 -2.92 21.08 2.65
C ASP A 16 -2.22 21.07 1.28
N CYS A 17 -3.01 21.13 0.21
CA CYS A 17 -2.57 21.18 -1.17
C CYS A 17 -3.25 22.33 -1.94
N LYS A 18 -2.73 22.63 -3.14
CA LYS A 18 -3.38 23.54 -4.06
C LYS A 18 -4.57 22.86 -4.75
N SER A 19 -5.64 23.59 -5.05
CA SER A 19 -6.85 23.04 -5.70
C SER A 19 -6.57 22.53 -7.11
N GLU A 20 -5.61 23.12 -7.85
CA GLU A 20 -5.27 22.65 -9.19
C GLU A 20 -4.68 21.23 -9.18
N LEU A 21 -4.05 20.82 -8.07
CA LEU A 21 -3.48 19.49 -7.93
C LEU A 21 -4.59 18.43 -7.89
N ILE A 22 -5.66 18.67 -7.13
CA ILE A 22 -6.85 17.81 -7.03
C ILE A 22 -7.49 17.65 -8.42
N SER A 23 -7.76 18.76 -9.10
CA SER A 23 -8.34 18.76 -10.44
C SER A 23 -7.49 17.99 -11.46
N ARG A 24 -6.15 18.09 -11.37
CA ARG A 24 -5.22 17.34 -12.23
C ARG A 24 -5.24 15.85 -11.94
N ILE A 25 -5.18 15.43 -10.68
CA ILE A 25 -5.28 14.00 -10.30
C ILE A 25 -6.57 13.41 -10.85
N LYS A 26 -7.69 14.10 -10.59
CA LYS A 26 -9.02 13.66 -11.01
C LYS A 26 -9.15 13.52 -12.53
N SER A 27 -8.62 14.50 -13.28
CA SER A 27 -8.59 14.44 -14.74
C SER A 27 -7.79 13.24 -15.25
N MET A 28 -6.62 12.99 -14.66
CA MET A 28 -5.78 11.84 -15.00
C MET A 28 -6.43 10.50 -14.68
N ALA A 29 -6.97 10.34 -13.47
CA ALA A 29 -7.66 9.12 -13.05
C ALA A 29 -8.82 8.79 -14.01
N ARG A 30 -9.70 9.76 -14.27
CA ARG A 30 -10.84 9.59 -15.19
C ARG A 30 -10.42 9.29 -16.62
N GLY A 31 -9.32 9.89 -17.09
CA GLY A 31 -8.75 9.60 -18.39
C GLY A 31 -8.21 8.17 -18.48
N MET A 32 -7.62 7.67 -17.38
CA MET A 32 -7.00 6.35 -17.33
C MET A 32 -7.99 5.20 -17.25
N LEU A 33 -9.14 5.38 -16.61
CA LEU A 33 -10.06 4.27 -16.31
C LEU A 33 -10.96 3.85 -17.48
N ARG A 34 -10.91 4.56 -18.61
CA ARG A 34 -11.78 4.28 -19.76
C ARG A 34 -11.18 3.24 -20.70
N GLY A 35 -11.95 2.20 -21.06
CA GLY A 35 -11.59 1.24 -22.12
C GLY A 35 -11.02 -0.08 -21.61
N SER A 36 -10.55 -0.93 -22.53
CA SER A 36 -9.98 -2.25 -22.20
C SER A 36 -8.68 -2.13 -21.41
N LEU A 37 -8.29 -3.18 -20.69
CA LEU A 37 -6.99 -3.26 -19.99
C LEU A 37 -5.82 -2.85 -20.89
N ASP A 38 -5.76 -3.37 -22.12
CA ASP A 38 -4.71 -3.02 -23.09
C ASP A 38 -4.69 -1.52 -23.42
N THR A 39 -5.88 -0.93 -23.60
CA THR A 39 -6.01 0.52 -23.85
C THR A 39 -5.49 1.31 -22.67
N ARG A 40 -5.80 0.91 -21.44
CA ARG A 40 -5.37 1.60 -20.21
C ARG A 40 -3.85 1.49 -20.04
N LEU A 41 -3.28 0.31 -20.22
CA LEU A 41 -1.83 0.09 -20.16
C LEU A 41 -1.07 0.87 -21.24
N SER A 42 -1.58 0.93 -22.47
CA SER A 42 -0.93 1.68 -23.55
C SER A 42 -0.81 3.19 -23.29
N ARG A 43 -1.61 3.76 -22.37
CA ARG A 43 -1.54 5.18 -21.99
C ARG A 43 -0.38 5.49 -21.05
N TRP A 44 0.16 4.48 -20.37
CA TRP A 44 1.31 4.62 -19.46
C TRP A 44 2.62 4.77 -20.23
N THR A 45 2.71 5.82 -21.04
CA THR A 45 3.97 6.25 -21.64
C THR A 45 4.95 6.68 -20.54
N LYS A 46 6.26 6.63 -20.81
CA LYS A 46 7.29 7.13 -19.88
C LYS A 46 7.03 8.57 -19.41
N TYR A 47 6.56 9.43 -20.32
CA TYR A 47 6.24 10.82 -19.99
C TYR A 47 5.03 10.90 -19.05
N PHE A 48 3.95 10.17 -19.38
CA PHE A 48 2.76 10.13 -18.55
C PHE A 48 3.07 9.57 -17.16
N TYR A 49 3.81 8.46 -17.07
CA TYR A 49 4.21 7.86 -15.80
C TYR A 49 4.99 8.86 -14.94
N LYS A 50 5.96 9.57 -15.53
CA LYS A 50 6.73 10.59 -14.83
C LYS A 50 5.84 11.74 -14.33
N GLU A 51 4.91 12.22 -15.15
CA GLU A 51 3.98 13.28 -14.76
C GLU A 51 3.03 12.82 -13.65
N ALA A 52 2.37 11.68 -13.83
CA ALA A 52 1.42 11.11 -12.88
C ALA A 52 2.10 10.83 -11.53
N HIS A 53 3.25 10.15 -11.54
CA HIS A 53 3.97 9.80 -10.32
C HIS A 53 4.63 11.03 -9.67
N GLN A 54 5.60 11.65 -10.34
CA GLN A 54 6.46 12.63 -9.67
C GLN A 54 5.78 13.99 -9.51
N ALA A 55 5.11 14.49 -10.55
CA ALA A 55 4.60 15.85 -10.54
C ALA A 55 3.27 15.96 -9.79
N ILE A 56 2.50 14.87 -9.71
CA ILE A 56 1.12 14.90 -9.26
C ILE A 56 0.91 14.05 -8.00
N VAL A 57 1.03 12.73 -8.09
CA VAL A 57 0.73 11.83 -6.96
C VAL A 57 1.72 12.06 -5.82
N ASN A 58 3.02 12.07 -6.09
CA ASN A 58 4.03 12.31 -5.05
C ASN A 58 3.84 13.71 -4.43
N THR A 59 3.65 14.76 -5.23
CA THR A 59 3.37 16.11 -4.72
C THR A 59 2.18 16.12 -3.76
N PHE A 60 1.10 15.42 -4.10
CA PHE A 60 -0.09 15.34 -3.25
C PHE A 60 0.18 14.55 -1.97
N LEU A 61 0.92 13.44 -2.05
CA LEU A 61 1.28 12.61 -0.89
C LEU A 61 2.38 13.23 -0.01
N GLN A 62 3.05 14.30 -0.46
CA GLN A 62 3.96 15.10 0.37
C GLN A 62 3.25 16.11 1.28
N CYS A 63 1.95 16.32 1.11
CA CYS A 63 1.15 17.15 1.99
C CYS A 63 1.20 16.64 3.44
N SER A 64 1.18 17.56 4.39
CA SER A 64 1.28 17.29 5.84
C SER A 64 0.16 16.39 6.32
N TRP A 65 -1.01 16.45 5.67
CA TRP A 65 -2.10 15.54 5.90
C TRP A 65 -1.63 14.08 5.82
N TRP A 66 -0.88 13.68 4.79
CA TRP A 66 -0.40 12.30 4.60
C TRP A 66 0.76 11.88 5.50
N LYS A 67 1.34 12.80 6.30
CA LYS A 67 2.48 12.50 7.17
C LYS A 67 2.07 12.00 8.55
N ARG A 68 0.78 11.98 8.86
CA ARG A 68 0.25 11.61 10.18
C ARG A 68 -0.31 10.18 10.15
N VAL A 69 -0.16 9.46 11.26
CA VAL A 69 -0.76 8.11 11.42
C VAL A 69 -2.28 8.18 11.47
N TRP A 70 -2.85 9.23 12.08
CA TRP A 70 -4.30 9.34 12.25
C TRP A 70 -5.07 9.62 10.95
N THR A 71 -4.50 10.45 10.07
CA THR A 71 -5.09 10.73 8.75
C THR A 71 -5.04 9.53 7.82
N TRP A 72 -4.13 8.59 8.07
CA TRP A 72 -4.16 7.32 7.37
C TRP A 72 -5.44 6.53 7.68
N GLN A 73 -5.87 6.47 8.95
CA GLN A 73 -7.16 5.86 9.31
C GLN A 73 -8.33 6.57 8.59
N GLU A 74 -8.26 7.91 8.49
CA GLU A 74 -9.24 8.71 7.75
C GLU A 74 -9.27 8.39 6.25
N ALA A 75 -8.13 8.05 5.64
CA ALA A 75 -8.04 7.71 4.22
C ALA A 75 -8.54 6.29 3.91
N VAL A 76 -8.32 5.34 4.82
CA VAL A 76 -8.41 3.90 4.48
C VAL A 76 -9.66 3.22 5.02
N LEU A 77 -10.15 3.63 6.19
CA LEU A 77 -11.27 2.98 6.86
C LEU A 77 -12.64 3.38 6.29
N PRO A 78 -12.92 4.68 5.99
CA PRO A 78 -14.19 5.04 5.40
C PRO A 78 -14.37 4.43 4.01
N LEU A 79 -15.62 4.15 3.64
CA LEU A 79 -15.95 3.62 2.32
C LEU A 79 -15.53 4.60 1.21
N GLU A 80 -15.91 5.87 1.37
CA GLU A 80 -15.53 6.96 0.50
C GLU A 80 -14.86 8.10 1.28
N VAL A 81 -13.83 8.70 0.68
CA VAL A 81 -13.16 9.89 1.22
C VAL A 81 -13.00 10.89 0.08
N LEU A 82 -13.59 12.07 0.24
CA LEU A 82 -13.48 13.17 -0.70
C LEU A 82 -12.46 14.18 -0.18
N SER A 83 -11.35 14.30 -0.88
CA SER A 83 -10.30 15.28 -0.59
C SER A 83 -10.67 16.64 -1.19
N ILE A 84 -10.51 17.69 -0.41
CA ILE A 84 -10.72 19.10 -0.76
C ILE A 84 -9.47 19.88 -0.38
N ALA A 85 -9.03 20.82 -1.23
CA ALA A 85 -7.92 21.69 -0.90
C ALA A 85 -8.33 22.67 0.22
N GLU A 86 -7.49 22.82 1.24
CA GLU A 86 -7.73 23.79 2.33
C GLU A 86 -7.84 25.25 1.83
N THR A 87 -7.19 25.56 0.69
CA THR A 87 -7.20 26.90 0.09
C THR A 87 -8.43 27.18 -0.77
N LEU A 88 -9.37 26.24 -0.89
CA LEU A 88 -10.53 26.38 -1.75
C LEU A 88 -11.56 27.35 -1.15
N THR A 89 -11.95 28.37 -1.92
CA THR A 89 -12.93 29.38 -1.49
C THR A 89 -14.34 29.11 -1.99
N GLU A 90 -14.47 28.42 -3.13
CA GLU A 90 -15.74 28.06 -3.76
C GLU A 90 -15.70 26.59 -4.18
N LEU A 91 -16.73 25.82 -3.84
CA LEU A 91 -16.76 24.39 -4.07
C LEU A 91 -17.42 24.06 -5.41
N SER A 92 -16.70 23.38 -6.30
CA SER A 92 -17.26 22.73 -7.48
C SER A 92 -16.98 21.22 -7.47
N ASP A 93 -17.72 20.46 -8.28
CA ASP A 93 -17.47 19.03 -8.43
C ASP A 93 -16.06 18.73 -8.92
N SER A 94 -15.42 19.62 -9.69
CA SER A 94 -14.01 19.45 -10.12
C SER A 94 -13.03 19.45 -8.96
N ASP A 95 -13.38 20.09 -7.84
CA ASP A 95 -12.50 20.32 -6.68
C ASP A 95 -12.57 19.20 -5.64
N LEU A 96 -13.30 18.13 -5.92
CA LEU A 96 -13.42 16.95 -5.06
C LEU A 96 -12.65 15.78 -5.66
N LEU A 97 -11.58 15.32 -5.01
CA LEU A 97 -10.88 14.10 -5.39
C LEU A 97 -11.35 12.93 -4.54
N SER A 98 -11.92 11.91 -5.18
CA SER A 98 -12.23 10.64 -4.52
C SER A 98 -10.94 9.90 -4.18
N ILE A 99 -10.90 9.30 -2.99
CA ILE A 99 -9.83 8.37 -2.62
C ILE A 99 -9.80 7.15 -3.53
N ASN A 100 -10.95 6.75 -4.10
CA ASN A 100 -11.02 5.65 -5.06
C ASN A 100 -10.40 6.06 -6.40
N ASP A 101 -10.64 7.28 -6.89
CA ASP A 101 -9.96 7.81 -8.08
C ASP A 101 -8.43 7.82 -7.89
N LEU A 102 -7.95 8.25 -6.70
CA LEU A 102 -6.52 8.24 -6.35
C LEU A 102 -5.97 6.81 -6.26
N HIS A 103 -6.70 5.91 -5.59
CA HIS A 103 -6.34 4.51 -5.41
C HIS A 103 -6.17 3.82 -6.76
N GLU A 104 -7.14 3.97 -7.65
CA GLU A 104 -7.12 3.33 -8.97
C GLU A 104 -5.99 3.88 -9.84
N LEU A 105 -5.71 5.19 -9.80
CA LEU A 105 -4.56 5.77 -10.51
C LEU A 105 -3.22 5.20 -10.02
N ILE A 106 -3.05 5.08 -8.69
CA ILE A 106 -1.86 4.48 -8.07
C ILE A 106 -1.74 3.01 -8.48
N PHE A 107 -2.83 2.25 -8.36
CA PHE A 107 -2.86 0.83 -8.64
C PHE A 107 -2.51 0.54 -10.11
N GLU A 108 -3.15 1.23 -11.05
CA GLU A 108 -2.83 1.12 -12.49
C GLU A 108 -1.36 1.51 -12.78
N GLY A 109 -0.83 2.52 -12.07
CA GLY A 109 0.58 2.91 -12.17
C GLY A 109 1.53 1.81 -11.69
N MET A 110 1.21 1.12 -10.59
CA MET A 110 1.96 -0.05 -10.11
C MET A 110 1.91 -1.22 -11.11
N PHE A 111 0.75 -1.48 -11.73
CA PHE A 111 0.64 -2.52 -12.75
C PHE A 111 1.42 -2.19 -14.01
N ALA A 112 1.38 -0.94 -14.47
CA ALA A 112 2.17 -0.49 -15.60
C ALA A 112 3.67 -0.62 -15.32
N GLU A 113 4.12 -0.28 -14.12
CA GLU A 113 5.51 -0.46 -13.69
C GLU A 113 5.96 -1.92 -13.79
N LEU A 114 5.15 -2.87 -13.29
CA LEU A 114 5.44 -4.30 -13.40
C LEU A 114 5.51 -4.77 -14.86
N ALA A 115 4.60 -4.30 -15.73
CA ALA A 115 4.60 -4.64 -17.15
C ALA A 115 5.83 -4.09 -17.89
N ILE A 116 6.31 -2.90 -17.51
CA ILE A 116 7.54 -2.30 -18.07
C ILE A 116 8.77 -3.13 -17.70
N TYR A 117 8.89 -3.55 -16.43
CA TYR A 117 10.02 -4.39 -15.99
C TYR A 117 10.07 -5.75 -16.70
N ASP A 118 8.92 -6.35 -16.99
CA ASP A 118 8.81 -7.61 -17.72
C ASP A 118 9.34 -7.47 -19.16
N THR A 119 8.98 -6.36 -19.83
CA THR A 119 9.42 -6.06 -21.22
C THR A 119 10.93 -5.84 -21.34
N LEU A 120 11.59 -5.29 -20.30
CA LEU A 120 13.04 -5.04 -20.29
C LEU A 120 13.90 -6.29 -20.05
N SER A 121 13.28 -7.43 -19.70
CA SER A 121 14.01 -8.66 -19.33
C SER A 121 14.17 -9.67 -20.49
N ASP A 122 13.62 -9.39 -21.68
CA ASP A 122 13.54 -10.34 -22.81
C ASP A 122 14.55 -10.05 -23.94
N GLU A 123 15.85 -10.04 -23.63
CA GLU A 123 16.89 -10.02 -24.68
C GLU A 123 17.67 -11.34 -24.82
N ASP A 124 17.58 -12.31 -23.89
CA ASP A 124 18.16 -13.67 -24.08
C ASP A 124 17.57 -14.79 -23.16
N GLY A 125 16.26 -14.74 -22.89
CA GLY A 125 15.47 -15.97 -22.70
C GLY A 125 15.67 -16.81 -21.42
N ARG A 126 15.04 -16.38 -20.31
CA ARG A 126 14.06 -17.21 -19.56
C ARG A 126 13.53 -16.49 -18.33
N LEU A 127 12.25 -16.11 -18.40
CA LEU A 127 11.46 -15.68 -17.25
C LEU A 127 10.30 -16.67 -17.04
N PHE A 128 10.15 -17.16 -15.81
CA PHE A 128 9.08 -18.09 -15.44
C PHE A 128 7.72 -17.40 -15.41
N LYS A 129 6.73 -18.15 -15.92
CA LYS A 129 5.35 -17.83 -16.21
C LYS A 129 4.58 -17.19 -15.04
N VAL A 130 4.69 -15.87 -14.85
CA VAL A 130 3.62 -15.12 -14.19
C VAL A 130 2.53 -14.90 -15.22
N THR A 131 1.50 -15.72 -15.09
CA THR A 131 0.30 -15.64 -15.90
C THR A 131 -0.46 -14.36 -15.50
N VAL A 132 -0.17 -13.23 -16.15
CA VAL A 132 -1.24 -12.28 -16.54
C VAL A 132 -2.08 -12.87 -17.72
N ARG A 133 -1.61 -14.05 -18.15
CA ARG A 133 -2.02 -15.10 -19.10
C ARG A 133 -1.46 -14.94 -20.50
N LYS A 134 -1.27 -13.72 -20.96
CA LYS A 134 -0.55 -13.30 -22.17
C LYS A 134 -0.31 -11.80 -21.95
N LEU A 135 0.89 -11.26 -21.79
CA LEU A 135 1.10 -9.78 -21.79
C LEU A 135 1.26 -9.31 -23.26
N PHE A 136 0.18 -9.59 -24.00
CA PHE A 136 -0.26 -9.33 -25.38
C PHE A 136 0.62 -8.52 -26.38
N GLN A 137 1.30 -9.24 -27.27
CA GLN A 137 1.26 -9.16 -28.76
C GLN A 137 1.24 -7.78 -29.49
N THR A 138 1.80 -6.72 -28.92
CA THR A 138 2.16 -5.52 -29.69
C THR A 138 3.59 -5.09 -29.37
N PRO A 139 4.37 -4.61 -30.34
CA PRO A 139 5.75 -4.20 -30.06
C PRO A 139 5.71 -2.92 -29.22
N ILE A 140 6.03 -3.05 -27.94
CA ILE A 140 6.32 -1.91 -27.07
C ILE A 140 7.77 -1.50 -27.37
N SER A 141 7.99 -0.20 -27.58
CA SER A 141 9.29 0.39 -27.93
C SER A 141 10.37 0.03 -26.90
N THR A 142 11.42 -0.64 -27.35
CA THR A 142 12.52 -1.26 -26.57
C THR A 142 13.62 -0.28 -26.15
N THR A 143 13.31 0.98 -25.88
CA THR A 143 14.37 1.89 -25.37
C THR A 143 14.63 1.60 -23.88
N PRO A 144 15.88 1.23 -23.49
CA PRO A 144 16.21 0.94 -22.09
C PRO A 144 15.92 2.15 -21.20
N ILE A 145 15.20 1.94 -20.09
CA ILE A 145 14.70 3.02 -19.25
C ILE A 145 15.50 3.15 -17.96
N ASP A 146 16.71 3.71 -18.06
CA ASP A 146 17.57 4.01 -16.90
C ASP A 146 16.96 5.04 -15.91
N GLY A 147 15.88 5.73 -16.29
CA GLY A 147 15.23 6.76 -15.48
C GLY A 147 14.03 6.32 -14.62
N ILE A 148 13.46 5.12 -14.82
CA ILE A 148 12.26 4.66 -14.08
C ILE A 148 12.64 3.93 -12.79
N LYS A 149 13.81 3.29 -12.70
CA LYS A 149 14.24 2.55 -11.50
C LYS A 149 14.28 3.37 -10.21
N GLN A 150 14.36 4.70 -10.30
CA GLN A 150 14.34 5.62 -9.16
C GLN A 150 12.96 6.26 -8.91
N MET A 151 11.95 5.93 -9.73
CA MET A 151 10.62 6.52 -9.71
C MET A 151 9.62 5.37 -9.62
N THR A 152 9.36 4.87 -8.41
CA THR A 152 8.51 3.70 -8.23
C THR A 152 7.24 4.08 -7.49
N PHE A 153 6.08 3.62 -7.96
CA PHE A 153 4.85 3.67 -7.16
C PHE A 153 4.93 2.69 -5.97
N THR A 154 5.89 1.76 -6.00
CA THR A 154 6.27 0.89 -4.87
C THR A 154 7.17 1.63 -3.88
N GLY A 155 7.04 1.33 -2.59
CA GLY A 155 7.93 1.88 -1.56
C GLY A 155 7.47 3.19 -0.92
N SER A 156 6.21 3.60 -1.12
CA SER A 156 5.73 4.93 -0.72
C SER A 156 4.38 4.90 -0.01
N ILE A 157 3.98 6.06 0.52
CA ILE A 157 2.64 6.34 1.06
C ILE A 157 1.52 5.85 0.12
N SER A 158 1.72 5.87 -1.20
CA SER A 158 0.75 5.40 -2.19
C SER A 158 0.45 3.91 -2.03
N GLN A 159 1.50 3.12 -1.85
CA GLN A 159 1.41 1.67 -1.71
C GLN A 159 0.75 1.28 -0.38
N GLU A 160 1.12 1.98 0.69
CA GLU A 160 0.49 1.82 2.00
C GLU A 160 -1.03 2.07 1.93
N ILE A 161 -1.47 3.18 1.31
CA ILE A 161 -2.91 3.48 1.14
C ILE A 161 -3.59 2.39 0.33
N SER A 162 -3.01 1.99 -0.80
CA SER A 162 -3.60 1.01 -1.70
C SER A 162 -3.79 -0.35 -1.02
N TRP A 163 -2.73 -0.92 -0.44
CA TRP A 163 -2.83 -2.20 0.27
C TRP A 163 -3.77 -2.13 1.46
N SER A 164 -3.79 -1.01 2.18
CA SER A 164 -4.68 -0.83 3.33
C SER A 164 -6.15 -0.78 2.91
N ARG A 165 -6.47 -0.06 1.83
CA ARG A 165 -7.84 0.02 1.29
C ARG A 165 -8.29 -1.31 0.72
N ASP A 166 -7.45 -1.97 -0.08
CA ASP A 166 -7.71 -3.32 -0.55
C ASP A 166 -8.00 -4.24 0.64
N HIS A 167 -7.19 -4.18 1.70
CA HIS A 167 -7.41 -5.00 2.89
C HIS A 167 -8.76 -4.71 3.58
N CYS A 168 -9.09 -3.43 3.79
CA CYS A 168 -10.29 -3.03 4.52
C CYS A 168 -11.58 -3.29 3.72
N HIS A 169 -11.54 -3.14 2.39
CA HIS A 169 -12.74 -3.16 1.55
C HIS A 169 -12.88 -4.45 0.72
N SER A 170 -11.86 -5.32 0.68
CA SER A 170 -11.95 -6.63 0.01
C SER A 170 -12.89 -7.62 0.70
N HIS A 171 -13.41 -7.32 1.90
CA HIS A 171 -14.36 -8.19 2.62
C HIS A 171 -15.67 -8.44 1.87
N TYR A 172 -15.97 -7.67 0.81
CA TYR A 172 -17.13 -7.89 -0.06
C TYR A 172 -16.88 -8.83 -1.26
N ASN A 173 -15.65 -9.33 -1.45
CA ASN A 173 -15.33 -10.29 -2.49
C ASN A 173 -14.74 -11.58 -1.89
N ALA A 174 -15.02 -12.73 -2.52
CA ALA A 174 -14.57 -14.07 -2.13
C ALA A 174 -13.03 -14.29 -2.11
N PHE A 175 -12.24 -13.21 -2.24
CA PHE A 175 -10.82 -13.18 -1.97
C PHE A 175 -10.59 -12.92 -0.48
N SER A 176 -10.79 -13.97 0.32
CA SER A 176 -10.26 -14.09 1.67
C SER A 176 -8.87 -13.46 1.80
N THR A 177 -8.66 -12.65 2.82
CA THR A 177 -7.37 -12.03 3.15
C THR A 177 -6.26 -13.09 3.14
N THR A 178 -5.33 -12.97 2.20
CA THR A 178 -4.24 -13.95 2.04
C THR A 178 -3.05 -13.58 2.89
N LEU A 179 -2.20 -14.54 3.22
CA LEU A 179 -0.95 -14.25 3.94
C LEU A 179 -0.04 -13.30 3.15
N PHE A 180 -0.02 -13.45 1.82
CA PHE A 180 0.66 -12.51 0.92
C PHE A 180 0.15 -11.07 1.10
N SER A 181 -1.17 -10.87 1.18
CA SER A 181 -1.77 -9.54 1.40
C SER A 181 -1.34 -8.93 2.74
N PHE A 182 -1.31 -9.72 3.84
CA PHE A 182 -0.80 -9.25 5.12
C PHE A 182 0.68 -8.87 5.06
N LYS A 183 1.47 -9.68 4.36
CA LYS A 183 2.89 -9.40 4.17
C LYS A 183 3.10 -8.07 3.43
N MET A 184 2.42 -7.86 2.32
CA MET A 184 2.52 -6.61 1.55
C MET A 184 2.11 -5.40 2.40
N LEU A 185 1.07 -5.55 3.23
CA LEU A 185 0.63 -4.52 4.16
C LEU A 185 1.71 -4.19 5.20
N LEU A 186 2.27 -5.20 5.89
CA LEU A 186 3.33 -5.00 6.89
C LEU A 186 4.61 -4.40 6.27
N MET A 187 4.99 -4.84 5.07
CA MET A 187 6.12 -4.25 4.33
C MET A 187 5.86 -2.77 4.00
N SER A 188 4.63 -2.41 3.62
CA SER A 188 4.29 -1.00 3.39
C SER A 188 4.38 -0.15 4.66
N PHE A 189 4.02 -0.72 5.82
CA PHE A 189 4.18 -0.04 7.10
C PHE A 189 5.64 0.12 7.50
N ALA A 190 6.48 -0.88 7.25
CA ALA A 190 7.93 -0.81 7.48
C ALA A 190 8.63 0.29 6.65
N GLN A 191 7.98 0.77 5.58
CA GLN A 191 8.47 1.84 4.72
C GLN A 191 7.73 3.17 4.94
N SER A 192 6.75 3.20 5.86
CA SER A 192 5.88 4.35 6.06
C SER A 192 6.60 5.48 6.81
N PRO A 193 6.68 6.69 6.23
CA PRO A 193 7.32 7.83 6.89
C PRO A 193 6.41 8.51 7.92
N ARG A 194 5.20 7.99 8.17
CA ARG A 194 4.20 8.62 9.02
C ARG A 194 4.67 8.74 10.45
N GLN A 195 4.26 9.84 11.08
CA GLN A 195 4.62 10.20 12.44
C GLN A 195 3.37 10.39 13.30
N CYS A 196 3.52 10.19 14.60
CA CYS A 196 2.53 10.56 15.62
C CYS A 196 3.25 11.09 16.86
N MET A 197 2.51 11.81 17.71
CA MET A 197 3.07 12.40 18.94
C MET A 197 3.21 11.38 20.06
N ASP A 198 2.27 10.45 20.17
CA ASP A 198 2.27 9.40 21.18
C ASP A 198 2.72 8.07 20.51
N PRO A 199 3.82 7.44 20.95
CA PRO A 199 4.30 6.19 20.35
C PRO A 199 3.24 5.08 20.31
N VAL A 200 2.31 5.02 21.28
CA VAL A 200 1.25 4.00 21.28
C VAL A 200 0.35 4.11 20.05
N ASP A 201 0.24 5.31 19.46
CA ASP A 201 -0.60 5.56 18.31
C ASP A 201 -0.08 4.90 17.02
N TYR A 202 1.21 4.54 16.94
CA TYR A 202 1.72 3.72 15.83
C TYR A 202 1.05 2.33 15.79
N VAL A 203 0.64 1.81 16.94
CA VAL A 203 -0.09 0.54 17.04
C VAL A 203 -1.59 0.78 16.90
N TYR A 204 -2.16 1.74 17.64
CA TYR A 204 -3.59 2.04 17.55
C TYR A 204 -4.04 2.50 16.17
N GLY A 205 -3.13 3.09 15.39
CA GLY A 205 -3.34 3.43 13.99
C GLY A 205 -3.79 2.21 13.18
N VAL A 206 -3.16 1.05 13.34
CA VAL A 206 -3.35 -0.09 12.42
C VAL A 206 -4.39 -1.10 12.86
N LEU A 207 -4.80 -1.09 14.13
CA LEU A 207 -5.61 -2.16 14.72
C LEU A 207 -6.87 -2.50 13.91
N ARG A 208 -7.59 -1.48 13.45
CA ARG A 208 -8.84 -1.68 12.70
C ARG A 208 -8.64 -2.29 11.33
N ILE A 209 -7.48 -2.10 10.70
CA ILE A 209 -7.15 -2.75 9.43
C ILE A 209 -6.97 -4.25 9.64
N PHE A 210 -6.24 -4.62 10.69
CA PHE A 210 -6.06 -6.03 11.06
C PHE A 210 -7.31 -6.62 11.75
N GLN A 211 -8.36 -5.83 11.99
CA GLN A 211 -9.51 -6.21 12.82
C GLN A 211 -9.10 -6.80 14.18
N ILE A 212 -8.12 -6.18 14.81
CA ILE A 212 -7.64 -6.50 16.16
C ILE A 212 -8.28 -5.52 17.12
N ASP A 213 -8.75 -6.02 18.26
CA ASP A 213 -9.29 -5.20 19.34
C ASP A 213 -8.36 -5.27 20.57
N ILE A 214 -7.74 -4.15 20.90
CA ILE A 214 -6.87 -3.99 22.06
C ILE A 214 -7.32 -2.73 22.79
N SER A 215 -7.65 -2.86 24.08
CA SER A 215 -8.02 -1.71 24.90
C SER A 215 -6.88 -0.69 24.99
N ARG A 216 -7.20 0.61 25.11
CA ARG A 216 -6.19 1.66 25.19
C ARG A 216 -5.31 1.47 26.44
N LYS A 217 -3.98 1.49 26.26
CA LYS A 217 -2.98 1.41 27.33
C LYS A 217 -1.97 2.54 27.18
N THR A 218 -1.27 2.82 28.28
CA THR A 218 -0.28 3.90 28.36
C THR A 218 1.14 3.44 28.10
N ASP A 219 1.48 2.19 28.38
CA ASP A 219 2.81 1.64 28.14
C ASP A 219 2.92 1.15 26.68
N PRO A 220 3.75 1.80 25.84
CA PRO A 220 3.95 1.39 24.46
C PRO A 220 4.45 -0.05 24.30
N ASN A 221 5.29 -0.53 25.23
CA ASN A 221 5.78 -1.89 25.17
C ASN A 221 4.65 -2.88 25.42
N GLU A 222 3.80 -2.62 26.42
CA GLU A 222 2.63 -3.46 26.70
C GLU A 222 1.68 -3.52 25.51
N VAL A 223 1.41 -2.36 24.88
CA VAL A 223 0.58 -2.27 23.66
C VAL A 223 1.19 -3.09 22.53
N TRP A 224 2.50 -2.95 22.29
CA TRP A 224 3.20 -3.71 21.26
C TRP A 224 3.16 -5.23 21.50
N GLN A 225 3.42 -5.67 22.74
CA GLN A 225 3.38 -7.10 23.08
C GLN A 225 2.01 -7.71 22.80
N LEU A 226 0.95 -6.98 23.12
CA LEU A 226 -0.42 -7.39 22.84
C LEU A 226 -0.69 -7.42 21.35
N PHE A 227 -0.32 -6.37 20.62
CA PHE A 227 -0.47 -6.31 19.17
C PHE A 227 0.21 -7.48 18.48
N VAL A 228 1.49 -7.74 18.76
CA VAL A 228 2.22 -8.88 18.18
C VAL A 228 1.52 -10.20 18.54
N THR A 229 0.99 -10.34 19.75
CA THR A 229 0.29 -11.55 20.18
C THR A 229 -1.01 -11.76 19.39
N GLU A 230 -1.83 -10.73 19.23
CA GLU A 230 -3.08 -10.81 18.47
C GLU A 230 -2.83 -10.96 16.97
N LEU A 231 -1.82 -10.29 16.43
CA LEU A 231 -1.41 -10.44 15.03
C LEU A 231 -0.97 -11.89 14.73
N LEU A 232 -0.14 -12.50 15.58
CA LEU A 232 0.29 -13.89 15.38
C LEU A 232 -0.86 -14.89 15.47
N LYS A 233 -1.84 -14.64 16.37
CA LYS A 233 -3.08 -15.43 16.41
C LYS A 233 -3.85 -15.30 15.11
N LEU A 234 -4.04 -14.06 14.62
CA LEU A 234 -4.71 -13.77 13.35
C LEU A 234 -4.03 -14.49 12.19
N LEU A 235 -2.70 -14.38 12.04
CA LEU A 235 -1.95 -15.01 10.95
C LEU A 235 -1.98 -16.55 11.01
N SER A 236 -2.27 -17.13 12.18
CA SER A 236 -2.40 -18.58 12.38
C SER A 236 -3.84 -19.08 12.23
N ASP A 237 -4.82 -18.18 12.12
CA ASP A 237 -6.24 -18.49 12.02
C ASP A 237 -6.61 -18.76 10.55
N THR A 238 -6.79 -20.04 10.21
CA THR A 238 -7.13 -20.46 8.85
C THR A 238 -8.55 -20.11 8.42
N GLU A 239 -9.45 -19.76 9.36
CA GLU A 239 -10.79 -19.29 9.04
C GLU A 239 -10.75 -17.82 8.58
N ARG A 240 -9.81 -17.04 9.12
CA ARG A 240 -9.66 -15.61 8.81
C ARG A 240 -8.60 -15.34 7.74
N VAL A 241 -7.56 -16.16 7.66
CA VAL A 241 -6.42 -16.00 6.75
C VAL A 241 -6.27 -17.23 5.88
N LYS A 242 -6.40 -17.05 4.56
CA LYS A 242 -6.25 -18.16 3.63
C LYS A 242 -4.77 -18.50 3.44
N ILE A 243 -4.39 -19.66 3.99
CA ILE A 243 -3.10 -20.32 3.77
C ILE A 243 -3.23 -21.22 2.54
N LYS A 244 -2.63 -20.83 1.41
CA LYS A 244 -2.83 -21.51 0.13
C LYS A 244 -1.92 -22.72 -0.06
N ASP A 245 -0.70 -22.65 0.46
CA ASP A 245 0.35 -23.62 0.19
C ASP A 245 1.34 -23.75 1.36
N ASP A 246 2.34 -24.60 1.18
CA ASP A 246 3.39 -24.83 2.18
C ASP A 246 4.33 -23.62 2.36
N HIS A 247 4.39 -22.71 1.37
CA HIS A 247 5.11 -21.46 1.51
C HIS A 247 4.42 -20.56 2.53
N ASP A 248 3.10 -20.42 2.46
CA ASP A 248 2.34 -19.67 3.45
C ASP A 248 2.52 -20.26 4.87
N ARG A 249 2.44 -21.58 5.01
CA ARG A 249 2.70 -22.25 6.30
C ARG A 249 4.10 -21.96 6.84
N LYS A 250 5.10 -21.95 5.96
CA LYS A 250 6.49 -21.64 6.33
C LYS A 250 6.61 -20.20 6.83
N VAL A 251 5.98 -19.24 6.16
CA VAL A 251 5.98 -17.84 6.58
C VAL A 251 5.33 -17.68 7.96
N VAL A 252 4.18 -18.31 8.21
CA VAL A 252 3.54 -18.32 9.55
C VAL A 252 4.47 -18.95 10.61
N SER A 253 5.11 -20.08 10.29
CA SER A 253 6.08 -20.72 11.17
C SER A 253 7.27 -19.82 11.49
N MET A 254 7.74 -19.02 10.53
CA MET A 254 8.83 -18.06 10.74
C MET A 254 8.42 -16.96 11.69
N TYR A 255 7.28 -16.31 11.47
CA TYR A 255 6.76 -15.29 12.39
C TYR A 255 6.58 -15.84 13.83
N ASN A 256 6.13 -17.09 13.96
CA ASN A 256 6.02 -17.75 15.26
C ASN A 256 7.37 -18.07 15.90
N SER A 257 8.37 -18.44 15.10
CA SER A 257 9.73 -18.76 15.58
C SER A 257 10.51 -17.51 15.99
N ASP A 258 10.39 -16.43 15.21
CA ASP A 258 10.99 -15.12 15.45
C ASP A 258 10.18 -14.24 16.41
N ARG A 259 9.14 -14.81 17.04
CA ARG A 259 8.28 -14.10 18.00
C ARG A 259 9.07 -13.38 19.08
N ARG A 260 10.20 -13.94 19.54
CA ARG A 260 11.08 -13.26 20.52
C ARG A 260 11.73 -12.01 19.95
N SER A 261 12.24 -12.08 18.72
CA SER A 261 12.85 -10.95 18.02
C SER A 261 11.82 -9.84 17.80
N ILE A 262 10.70 -10.15 17.16
CA ILE A 262 9.61 -9.20 16.84
C ILE A 262 9.09 -8.49 18.11
N ARG A 263 8.98 -9.23 19.22
CA ARG A 263 8.56 -8.65 20.50
C ARG A 263 9.58 -7.68 21.10
N GLN A 264 10.87 -7.86 20.84
CA GLN A 264 11.91 -6.97 21.35
C GLN A 264 12.14 -5.73 20.46
N CYS A 265 11.51 -5.70 19.29
CA CYS A 265 11.77 -4.67 18.31
C CYS A 265 11.16 -3.30 18.59
N TYR A 266 10.31 -3.12 19.62
CA TYR A 266 9.68 -1.84 19.89
C TYR A 266 10.65 -0.87 20.60
N PRO A 267 11.22 0.11 19.90
CA PRO A 267 12.09 1.11 20.50
C PRO A 267 11.21 2.21 21.11
N LEU A 268 11.46 2.59 22.36
CA LEU A 268 10.80 3.75 22.98
C LEU A 268 11.11 5.09 22.28
N THR A 269 12.07 5.10 21.33
CA THR A 269 12.57 6.28 20.63
C THR A 269 12.22 6.31 19.13
N VAL A 270 11.15 5.64 18.71
CA VAL A 270 10.74 5.61 17.30
C VAL A 270 10.29 6.96 16.78
N LYS A 271 10.72 7.28 15.56
CA LYS A 271 10.41 8.54 14.88
C LYS A 271 9.26 8.43 13.90
N ASN A 272 8.99 7.23 13.40
CA ASN A 272 7.98 6.99 12.39
C ASN A 272 7.48 5.54 12.43
N MET A 273 6.41 5.30 11.68
CA MET A 273 5.77 4.00 11.53
C MET A 273 6.73 2.95 10.94
N GLY A 274 7.55 3.33 9.96
CA GLY A 274 8.56 2.47 9.36
C GLY A 274 9.49 1.82 10.38
N GLU A 275 10.04 2.61 11.30
CA GLU A 275 10.92 2.11 12.37
C GLU A 275 10.21 1.08 13.26
N VAL A 276 8.93 1.29 13.58
CA VAL A 276 8.12 0.37 14.41
C VAL A 276 7.91 -0.98 13.70
N TYR A 277 7.54 -0.95 12.42
CA TYR A 277 7.16 -2.16 11.68
C TYR A 277 8.30 -2.82 10.91
N SER A 278 9.49 -2.22 10.88
CA SER A 278 10.70 -2.76 10.22
C SER A 278 11.05 -4.18 10.62
N CYS A 279 10.72 -4.59 11.85
CA CYS A 279 10.94 -5.96 12.33
C CYS A 279 10.09 -7.04 11.65
N PHE A 280 9.01 -6.65 10.97
CA PHE A 280 8.21 -7.56 10.16
C PHE A 280 8.72 -7.68 8.72
N ASP A 281 9.72 -6.88 8.33
CA ASP A 281 10.43 -7.01 7.06
C ASP A 281 11.38 -8.20 7.12
N ILE A 282 10.80 -9.39 7.19
CA ILE A 282 11.56 -10.63 7.14
C ILE A 282 11.91 -10.85 5.67
N HIS A 283 13.21 -10.82 5.36
CA HIS A 283 13.86 -11.05 4.05
C HIS A 283 13.57 -12.43 3.39
N VAL A 284 12.46 -13.09 3.71
CA VAL A 284 12.06 -14.39 3.15
C VAL A 284 11.91 -14.33 1.63
N LEU A 285 11.55 -13.17 1.07
CA LEU A 285 11.47 -13.02 -0.39
C LEU A 285 12.85 -12.99 -1.02
N ASP A 286 13.88 -12.43 -0.37
CA ASP A 286 15.25 -12.47 -0.89
C ASP A 286 15.74 -13.91 -1.02
N ASP A 287 15.36 -14.79 -0.10
CA ASP A 287 15.76 -16.20 -0.13
C ASP A 287 14.99 -17.01 -1.21
N VAL A 288 13.76 -16.62 -1.56
CA VAL A 288 12.97 -17.21 -2.66
C VAL A 288 13.44 -16.66 -4.02
N PHE A 289 13.65 -15.35 -4.14
CA PHE A 289 14.23 -14.75 -5.35
C PHE A 289 15.69 -15.20 -5.56
N CYS A 290 16.48 -15.40 -4.50
CA CYS A 290 17.83 -15.96 -4.59
C CYS A 290 17.82 -17.46 -4.92
N LYS A 291 16.93 -18.27 -4.35
CA LYS A 291 16.82 -19.69 -4.71
C LYS A 291 16.31 -19.90 -6.13
N LEU A 292 15.46 -19.01 -6.64
CA LEU A 292 15.06 -19.01 -8.05
C LEU A 292 16.19 -18.51 -8.98
N ARG A 293 17.11 -17.66 -8.51
CA ARG A 293 18.36 -17.31 -9.24
C ARG A 293 19.41 -18.41 -9.24
N ASN A 294 19.47 -19.24 -8.20
CA ASN A 294 20.54 -20.25 -8.04
C ASN A 294 20.16 -21.64 -8.59
N LEU A 295 18.97 -21.79 -9.19
CA LEU A 295 18.50 -23.00 -9.88
C LEU A 295 18.57 -22.87 -11.41
N SER A 296 19.29 -21.87 -11.92
CA SER A 296 19.63 -21.68 -13.34
C SER A 296 21.10 -21.92 -13.60
#